data_AF-A0AAP7DEN1-F1
#
_entry.id   AF-A0AAP7DEN1-F1
#
_cell.length_a   1.000
_cell.length_b   1.000
_cell.length_c   1.000
_cell.angle_alpha   90.00
_cell.angle_beta   90.00
_cell.angle_gamma   90.00
#
_symmetry.space_group_name_H-M   'P 1'
#
loop_
_entity.id
_entity.type
_entity.pdbx_description
1 polymer ?
#
loop_
_entity_poly.entity_id
_entity_poly.type
_entity_poly.pdbx_seq_one_letter_code
_entity_poly.pdbx_strand_id
1 'polypeptide(L)'
;MSDEALLKIYDELLSINGRAKKPVDHRLLDAADDVEAIRNKFQSMVVGILYKEQQVPIGFLVSPIIREGKLTVVHAGLVVIAENNGTNLLALATAGLAKVIYRKYRRVYTTNISATPRIIENFSRFTVKGWPTAESNQIKPPSKIYARVAETLVNGYVKKYFHNPESVAFDSKRFVLSSETDEMGFEKDYRQLPRAKRHNVNSFVMTWIDTEKGEDILQVGIFNTWVAFKTWIQISLYRLILMISSGPAYQTKEAVTEQSTEGA
;
A
#
# COMPACT_ATOMS: atom_id res chain seq x y z
N MET A 1 -1.39 -22.09 -6.16
CA MET A 1 -2.79 -21.68 -5.90
C MET A 1 -3.64 -22.16 -7.06
N SER A 2 -4.79 -22.78 -6.80
CA SER A 2 -5.73 -23.23 -7.84
C SER A 2 -6.42 -22.04 -8.51
N ASP A 3 -6.98 -22.28 -9.70
CA ASP A 3 -7.75 -21.28 -10.46
C ASP A 3 -9.01 -20.84 -9.71
N GLU A 4 -9.74 -21.78 -9.10
CA GLU A 4 -10.90 -21.48 -8.26
C GLU A 4 -10.57 -20.54 -7.09
N ALA A 5 -9.42 -20.76 -6.43
CA ALA A 5 -8.99 -19.91 -5.32
C ALA A 5 -8.59 -18.51 -5.81
N LEU A 6 -8.01 -18.40 -7.02
CA LEU A 6 -7.67 -17.13 -7.63
C LEU A 6 -8.90 -16.32 -8.00
N LEU A 7 -9.86 -16.95 -8.67
CA LEU A 7 -11.15 -16.35 -9.02
C LEU A 7 -11.88 -15.86 -7.78
N LYS A 8 -11.97 -16.71 -6.75
CA LYS A 8 -12.59 -16.31 -5.48
C LYS A 8 -11.93 -15.08 -4.85
N ILE A 9 -10.60 -15.03 -4.78
CA ILE A 9 -9.89 -13.87 -4.25
C ILE A 9 -10.23 -12.62 -5.08
N TYR A 10 -10.19 -12.75 -6.41
CA TYR A 10 -10.46 -11.65 -7.31
C TYR A 10 -11.90 -11.12 -7.19
N ASP A 11 -12.89 -12.00 -7.16
CA ASP A 11 -14.30 -11.66 -6.92
C ASP A 11 -14.50 -10.95 -5.57
N GLU A 12 -13.79 -11.39 -4.53
CA GLU A 12 -13.82 -10.73 -3.23
C GLU A 12 -13.22 -9.32 -3.30
N LEU A 13 -12.15 -9.09 -4.05
CA LEU A 13 -11.59 -7.74 -4.25
C LEU A 13 -12.60 -6.82 -4.94
N LEU A 14 -13.25 -7.29 -6.03
CA LEU A 14 -14.26 -6.53 -6.76
C LEU A 14 -15.49 -6.23 -5.88
N SER A 15 -15.96 -7.23 -5.14
CA SER A 15 -17.11 -7.10 -4.23
C SER A 15 -16.84 -6.12 -3.08
N ILE A 16 -15.63 -6.15 -2.50
CA ILE A 16 -15.24 -5.16 -1.47
C ILE A 16 -15.19 -3.76 -2.10
N ASN A 17 -14.58 -3.59 -3.28
CA ASN A 17 -14.48 -2.28 -3.92
C ASN A 17 -15.85 -1.70 -4.26
N GLY A 18 -16.76 -2.52 -4.82
CA GLY A 18 -18.11 -2.08 -5.17
C GLY A 18 -18.98 -1.70 -3.98
N ARG A 19 -18.68 -2.20 -2.77
CA ARG A 19 -19.37 -1.82 -1.53
C ARG A 19 -18.70 -0.68 -0.77
N ALA A 20 -17.51 -0.24 -1.16
CA ALA A 20 -16.81 0.84 -0.48
C ALA A 20 -17.52 2.18 -0.68
N LYS A 21 -17.51 3.03 0.35
CA LYS A 21 -18.10 4.39 0.26
C LYS A 21 -17.47 5.24 -0.85
N LYS A 22 -16.19 5.03 -1.11
CA LYS A 22 -15.43 5.60 -2.23
C LYS A 22 -14.72 4.43 -2.93
N PRO A 23 -15.33 3.80 -3.94
CA PRO A 23 -14.65 2.78 -4.74
C PRO A 23 -13.41 3.37 -5.39
N VAL A 24 -12.37 2.56 -5.52
CA VAL A 24 -11.13 2.95 -6.20
C VAL A 24 -11.21 2.55 -7.66
N ASP A 25 -10.94 3.51 -8.53
CA ASP A 25 -10.79 3.28 -9.96
C ASP A 25 -9.32 3.01 -10.30
N HIS A 26 -8.99 1.75 -10.63
CA HIS A 26 -7.61 1.31 -10.82
C HIS A 26 -7.54 0.02 -11.63
N ARG A 27 -6.58 -0.12 -12.56
CA ARG A 27 -6.51 -1.29 -13.48
C ARG A 27 -6.31 -2.65 -12.82
N LEU A 28 -5.90 -2.65 -11.55
CA LEU A 28 -5.86 -3.87 -10.74
C LEU A 28 -7.24 -4.46 -10.47
N LEU A 29 -8.27 -3.62 -10.51
CA LEU A 29 -9.67 -3.93 -10.24
C LEU A 29 -10.52 -3.92 -11.51
N ASP A 30 -9.95 -3.59 -12.67
CA ASP A 30 -10.63 -3.79 -13.95
C ASP A 30 -11.00 -5.25 -14.11
N ALA A 31 -12.24 -5.48 -14.57
CA ALA A 31 -12.74 -6.77 -14.99
C ALA A 31 -11.73 -7.43 -15.95
N ALA A 32 -11.39 -8.68 -15.67
CA ALA A 32 -10.52 -9.49 -16.51
C ALA A 32 -11.37 -10.61 -17.13
N ASP A 33 -11.14 -10.87 -18.41
CA ASP A 33 -11.98 -11.79 -19.19
C ASP A 33 -11.65 -13.27 -18.90
N ASP A 34 -10.47 -13.56 -18.37
CA ASP A 34 -10.05 -14.93 -18.05
C ASP A 34 -9.11 -15.04 -16.83
N VAL A 35 -8.95 -16.28 -16.36
CA VAL A 35 -8.15 -16.64 -15.18
C VAL A 35 -6.65 -16.38 -15.41
N GLU A 36 -6.16 -16.52 -16.63
CA GLU A 36 -4.75 -16.34 -16.96
C GLU A 36 -4.35 -14.87 -16.87
N ALA A 37 -5.20 -13.97 -17.34
CA ALA A 37 -5.07 -12.53 -17.18
C ALA A 37 -5.06 -12.13 -15.69
N ILE A 38 -5.95 -12.70 -14.87
CA ILE A 38 -5.97 -12.48 -13.42
C ILE A 38 -4.65 -12.99 -12.80
N ARG A 39 -4.19 -14.17 -13.20
CA ARG A 39 -2.95 -14.77 -12.69
C ARG A 39 -1.75 -13.89 -13.03
N ASN A 40 -1.64 -13.45 -14.28
CA ASN A 40 -0.59 -12.55 -14.75
C ASN A 40 -0.62 -11.19 -14.07
N LYS A 41 -1.81 -10.71 -13.68
CA LYS A 41 -2.00 -9.47 -12.92
C LYS A 41 -1.47 -9.60 -11.49
N PHE A 42 -1.80 -10.69 -10.79
CA PHE A 42 -1.47 -10.87 -9.36
C PHE A 42 -0.22 -11.72 -9.05
N GLN A 43 0.47 -12.26 -10.06
CA GLN A 43 1.64 -13.15 -9.89
C GLN A 43 2.80 -12.56 -9.10
N SER A 44 2.89 -11.23 -9.00
CA SER A 44 3.96 -10.52 -8.30
C SER A 44 3.39 -9.59 -7.23
N MET A 45 2.37 -10.04 -6.52
CA MET A 45 1.68 -9.25 -5.50
C MET A 45 1.45 -10.06 -4.23
N VAL A 46 1.42 -9.38 -3.10
CA VAL A 46 0.84 -9.91 -1.88
C VAL A 46 -0.58 -9.38 -1.76
N VAL A 47 -1.55 -10.27 -1.69
CA VAL A 47 -2.96 -9.93 -1.48
C VAL A 47 -3.36 -10.37 -0.08
N GLY A 48 -3.91 -9.44 0.70
CA GLY A 48 -4.47 -9.71 2.01
C GLY A 48 -5.94 -9.31 2.02
N ILE A 49 -6.81 -10.21 2.49
CA ILE A 49 -8.24 -9.94 2.66
C ILE A 49 -8.56 -9.94 4.15
N LEU A 50 -9.27 -8.90 4.56
CA LEU A 50 -9.79 -8.72 5.91
C LEU A 50 -11.20 -9.30 5.96
N TYR A 51 -11.43 -10.21 6.90
CA TYR A 51 -12.75 -10.77 7.15
C TYR A 51 -13.27 -10.31 8.51
N LYS A 52 -14.57 -10.01 8.54
CA LYS A 52 -15.37 -9.92 9.77
C LYS A 52 -15.79 -11.33 10.19
N GLU A 53 -16.51 -11.42 11.31
CA GLU A 53 -17.21 -12.64 11.70
C GLU A 53 -18.01 -13.24 10.54
N GLN A 54 -18.16 -14.57 10.56
CA GLN A 54 -18.85 -15.34 9.51
C GLN A 54 -18.19 -15.27 8.11
N GLN A 55 -16.90 -14.95 8.04
CA GLN A 55 -16.12 -14.90 6.78
C GLN A 55 -16.64 -13.87 5.77
N VAL A 56 -17.27 -12.79 6.24
CA VAL A 56 -17.67 -11.69 5.36
C VAL A 56 -16.44 -10.84 5.02
N PRO A 57 -16.03 -10.72 3.74
CA PRO A 57 -14.91 -9.86 3.35
C PRO A 57 -15.28 -8.39 3.56
N ILE A 58 -14.45 -7.62 4.27
CA ILE A 58 -14.72 -6.20 4.62
C ILE A 58 -13.65 -5.23 4.14
N GLY A 59 -12.51 -5.74 3.68
CA GLY A 59 -11.42 -4.91 3.21
C GLY A 59 -10.32 -5.76 2.58
N PHE A 60 -9.47 -5.12 1.78
CA PHE A 60 -8.31 -5.77 1.21
C PHE A 60 -7.10 -4.84 1.19
N LEU A 61 -5.94 -5.47 1.02
CA LEU A 61 -4.70 -4.84 0.66
C LEU A 61 -4.10 -5.58 -0.55
N VAL A 62 -3.58 -4.83 -1.51
CA VAL A 62 -2.79 -5.36 -2.62
C VAL A 62 -1.44 -4.66 -2.62
N SER A 63 -0.37 -5.43 -2.46
CA SER A 63 0.99 -4.92 -2.41
C SER A 63 1.85 -5.49 -3.53
N PRO A 64 2.04 -4.73 -4.62
CA PRO A 64 2.91 -5.12 -5.71
C PRO A 64 4.37 -5.28 -5.28
N ILE A 65 5.02 -6.29 -5.85
CA ILE A 65 6.45 -6.55 -5.72
C ILE A 65 7.08 -6.31 -7.08
N ILE A 66 7.94 -5.30 -7.15
CA ILE A 66 8.59 -4.87 -8.38
C ILE A 66 10.07 -5.21 -8.26
N ARG A 67 10.60 -5.93 -9.26
CA ARG A 67 12.01 -6.35 -9.28
C ARG A 67 12.73 -5.66 -10.43
N GLU A 68 13.91 -5.11 -10.14
CA GLU A 68 14.83 -4.55 -11.13
C GLU A 68 16.25 -5.04 -10.84
N GLY A 69 16.67 -6.11 -11.53
CA GLY A 69 17.90 -6.82 -11.20
C GLY A 69 17.89 -7.32 -9.76
N LYS A 70 18.83 -6.86 -8.93
CA LYS A 70 18.91 -7.20 -7.50
C LYS A 70 18.01 -6.33 -6.60
N LEU A 71 17.40 -5.27 -7.14
CA LEU A 71 16.53 -4.39 -6.39
C LEU A 71 15.14 -5.01 -6.27
N THR A 72 14.62 -5.11 -5.05
CA THR A 72 13.23 -5.49 -4.77
C THR A 72 12.53 -4.35 -4.06
N VAL A 73 11.44 -3.89 -4.67
CA VAL A 73 10.58 -2.81 -4.16
C VAL A 73 9.21 -3.40 -3.86
N VAL A 74 8.73 -3.24 -2.63
CA VAL A 74 7.38 -3.63 -2.24
C VAL A 74 6.54 -2.39 -2.03
N HIS A 75 5.57 -2.19 -2.91
CA HIS A 75 4.69 -1.02 -2.85
C HIS A 75 3.49 -1.31 -1.96
N ALA A 76 3.19 -0.39 -1.03
CA ALA A 76 1.89 -0.31 -0.39
C ALA A 76 0.90 0.26 -1.41
N GLY A 77 0.36 -0.62 -2.27
CA GLY A 77 -0.53 -0.27 -3.36
C GLY A 77 -1.94 0.02 -2.88
N LEU A 78 -2.89 -0.84 -3.22
CA LEU A 78 -4.30 -0.59 -2.92
C LEU A 78 -4.65 -1.02 -1.50
N VAL A 79 -5.38 -0.15 -0.80
CA VAL A 79 -6.03 -0.49 0.46
C VAL A 79 -7.47 0.02 0.41
N VAL A 80 -8.42 -0.91 0.46
CA VAL A 80 -9.85 -0.57 0.47
C VAL A 80 -10.48 -1.22 1.70
N ILE A 81 -11.24 -0.44 2.44
CA ILE A 81 -12.00 -0.91 3.61
C ILE A 81 -13.44 -0.48 3.37
N ALA A 82 -14.32 -1.43 3.05
CA ALA A 82 -15.72 -1.17 2.77
C ALA A 82 -16.49 -0.88 4.07
N GLU A 83 -16.14 -1.56 5.15
CA GLU A 83 -16.77 -1.42 6.46
C GLU A 83 -15.70 -1.21 7.54
N ASN A 84 -15.76 -0.09 8.25
CA ASN A 84 -14.88 0.19 9.38
C ASN A 84 -15.66 0.63 10.61
N ASN A 85 -15.83 -0.27 11.57
CA ASN A 85 -16.52 -0.03 12.84
C ASN A 85 -15.62 0.64 13.90
N GLY A 86 -14.68 1.50 13.47
CA GLY A 86 -13.75 2.20 14.39
C GLY A 86 -12.55 1.37 14.85
N THR A 87 -12.34 0.19 14.27
CA THR A 87 -11.19 -0.69 14.55
C THR A 87 -9.98 -0.24 13.71
N ASN A 88 -8.75 -0.44 14.20
CA ASN A 88 -7.54 -0.12 13.43
C ASN A 88 -7.21 -1.23 12.42
N LEU A 89 -8.17 -1.50 11.52
CA LEU A 89 -8.10 -2.54 10.50
C LEU A 89 -6.88 -2.40 9.57
N LEU A 90 -6.47 -1.15 9.29
CA LEU A 90 -5.27 -0.86 8.52
C LEU A 90 -4.01 -1.45 9.18
N ALA A 91 -3.87 -1.30 10.50
CA ALA A 91 -2.73 -1.87 11.22
C ALA A 91 -2.72 -3.40 11.16
N LEU A 92 -3.88 -4.05 11.26
CA LEU A 92 -4.03 -5.51 11.12
C LEU A 92 -3.73 -6.00 9.69
N ALA A 93 -4.12 -5.23 8.68
CA ALA A 93 -3.81 -5.52 7.29
C ALA A 93 -2.29 -5.45 7.03
N THR A 94 -1.66 -4.32 7.38
CA THR A 94 -0.22 -4.10 7.20
C THR A 94 0.64 -5.09 7.98
N ALA A 95 0.12 -5.60 9.09
CA ALA A 95 0.73 -6.60 9.94
C ALA A 95 0.94 -7.96 9.27
N GLY A 96 -0.12 -8.49 8.64
CA GLY A 96 -0.04 -9.74 7.90
C GLY A 96 0.90 -9.62 6.71
N LEU A 97 0.80 -8.49 5.98
CA LEU A 97 1.71 -8.15 4.90
C LEU A 97 3.18 -8.13 5.36
N ALA A 98 3.47 -7.47 6.49
CA ALA A 98 4.82 -7.40 7.04
C ALA A 98 5.41 -8.79 7.34
N LYS A 99 4.59 -9.72 7.82
CA LYS A 99 5.01 -11.10 8.10
C LYS A 99 5.37 -11.85 6.82
N VAL A 100 4.54 -11.74 5.77
CA VAL A 100 4.79 -12.36 4.45
C VAL A 100 6.07 -11.80 3.83
N ILE A 101 6.19 -10.47 3.77
CA ILE A 101 7.38 -9.78 3.23
C ILE A 101 8.63 -10.19 3.99
N TYR A 102 8.58 -10.18 5.33
CA TYR A 102 9.73 -10.51 6.15
C TYR A 102 10.22 -11.93 5.92
N ARG A 103 9.31 -12.91 5.90
CA ARG A 103 9.66 -14.33 5.72
C ARG A 103 10.41 -14.58 4.41
N LYS A 104 10.02 -13.87 3.35
CA LYS A 104 10.56 -14.07 2.01
C LYS A 104 11.82 -13.27 1.74
N TYR A 105 11.82 -11.99 2.08
CA TYR A 105 12.87 -11.08 1.62
C TYR A 105 13.80 -10.59 2.73
N ARG A 106 13.39 -10.69 4.00
CA ARG A 106 14.10 -10.19 5.21
C ARG A 106 14.34 -8.68 5.28
N ARG A 107 14.82 -8.08 4.18
CA ARG A 107 15.08 -6.65 3.99
C ARG A 107 14.69 -6.25 2.57
N VAL A 108 13.82 -5.25 2.44
CA VAL A 108 13.37 -4.70 1.14
C VAL A 108 13.20 -3.20 1.20
N TYR A 109 13.25 -2.57 0.03
CA TYR A 109 12.72 -1.22 -0.11
C TYR A 109 11.20 -1.30 -0.17
N THR A 110 10.54 -0.38 0.52
CA THR A 110 9.10 -0.24 0.47
C THR A 110 8.72 1.14 0.00
N THR A 111 7.57 1.26 -0.65
CA THR A 111 7.09 2.55 -1.15
C THR A 111 5.62 2.78 -0.84
N ASN A 112 5.21 4.05 -0.81
CA ASN A 112 3.83 4.49 -0.66
C ASN A 112 3.60 5.71 -1.56
N ILE A 113 2.40 5.86 -2.09
CA ILE A 113 1.97 7.05 -2.86
C ILE A 113 0.72 7.58 -2.16
N SER A 114 0.76 8.81 -1.64
CA SER A 114 -0.42 9.42 -1.00
C SER A 114 -0.25 10.92 -0.75
N ALA A 115 -1.34 11.68 -0.86
CA ALA A 115 -1.50 12.99 -0.22
C ALA A 115 -2.02 12.91 1.23
N THR A 116 -2.51 11.75 1.69
CA THR A 116 -3.21 11.66 2.98
C THR A 116 -2.24 11.67 4.17
N PRO A 117 -2.28 12.67 5.07
CA PRO A 117 -1.36 12.76 6.21
C PRO A 117 -1.35 11.51 7.10
N ARG A 118 -2.51 10.91 7.35
CA ARG A 118 -2.62 9.69 8.15
C ARG A 118 -1.92 8.47 7.51
N ILE A 119 -1.97 8.35 6.18
CA ILE A 119 -1.29 7.27 5.44
C ILE A 119 0.21 7.50 5.49
N ILE A 120 0.64 8.74 5.25
CA ILE A 120 2.04 9.16 5.32
C ILE A 120 2.63 8.90 6.71
N GLU A 121 1.90 9.22 7.78
CA GLU A 121 2.31 8.91 9.15
C GLU A 121 2.46 7.41 9.37
N ASN A 122 1.48 6.61 8.91
CA ASN A 122 1.52 5.17 9.09
C ASN A 122 2.69 4.54 8.34
N PHE A 123 2.96 4.96 7.11
CA PHE A 123 4.10 4.47 6.34
C PHE A 123 5.43 4.68 7.07
N SER A 124 5.63 5.86 7.66
CA SER A 124 6.83 6.15 8.48
C SER A 124 6.97 5.25 9.71
N ARG A 125 5.88 4.64 10.22
CA ARG A 125 5.94 3.67 11.33
C ARG A 125 6.33 2.28 10.87
N PHE A 126 6.05 1.93 9.62
CA PHE A 126 6.34 0.62 9.01
C PHE A 126 7.64 0.61 8.21
N THR A 127 8.49 1.61 8.37
CA THR A 127 9.76 1.71 7.66
C THR A 127 10.84 2.29 8.56
N VAL A 128 12.10 2.02 8.22
CA VAL A 128 13.25 2.79 8.68
C VAL A 128 13.83 3.57 7.53
N LYS A 129 14.46 4.72 7.85
CA LYS A 129 15.05 5.63 6.87
C LYS A 129 14.03 6.05 5.79
N GLY A 130 12.79 6.33 6.18
CA GLY A 130 11.79 6.85 5.26
C GLY A 130 12.23 8.19 4.65
N TRP A 131 11.91 8.41 3.37
CA TRP A 131 12.10 9.69 2.69
C TRP A 131 11.15 9.83 1.48
N PRO A 132 10.55 11.02 1.24
CA PRO A 132 10.54 12.15 2.15
C PRO A 132 9.57 11.90 3.32
N THR A 133 9.95 12.39 4.50
CA THR A 133 9.10 12.41 5.71
C THR A 133 9.32 13.69 6.50
N ALA A 134 8.40 13.98 7.43
CA ALA A 134 8.47 15.12 8.34
C ALA A 134 9.74 15.11 9.24
N GLU A 135 10.37 13.95 9.44
CA GLU A 135 11.57 13.76 10.27
C GLU A 135 12.85 13.64 9.46
N SER A 136 12.75 13.57 8.13
CA SER A 136 13.88 13.35 7.23
C SER A 136 14.52 14.67 6.80
N ASN A 137 15.78 14.62 6.31
CA ASN A 137 16.37 15.76 5.64
C ASN A 137 15.66 15.98 4.29
N GLN A 138 14.81 17.01 4.25
CA GLN A 138 13.99 17.38 3.11
C GLN A 138 14.78 18.00 1.94
N ILE A 139 16.09 18.26 2.09
CA ILE A 139 16.90 18.83 1.01
C ILE A 139 17.28 17.76 -0.02
N LYS A 140 17.55 16.53 0.42
CA LYS A 140 18.00 15.45 -0.47
C LYS A 140 17.69 14.05 0.08
N PRO A 141 17.47 13.06 -0.79
CA PRO A 141 17.27 11.68 -0.36
C PRO A 141 18.52 11.13 0.37
N PRO A 142 18.33 10.12 1.23
CA PRO A 142 19.44 9.53 2.01
C PRO A 142 20.57 8.94 1.16
N SER A 143 20.25 8.50 -0.06
CA SER A 143 21.23 7.94 -1.01
C SER A 143 20.64 7.83 -2.42
N LYS A 144 21.50 7.69 -3.43
CA LYS A 144 21.09 7.57 -4.85
C LYS A 144 20.13 6.41 -5.13
N ILE A 145 20.17 5.34 -4.32
CA ILE A 145 19.28 4.18 -4.48
C ILE A 145 17.80 4.56 -4.29
N TYR A 146 17.48 5.63 -3.58
CA TYR A 146 16.09 6.06 -3.38
C TYR A 146 15.48 6.56 -4.69
N ALA A 147 16.26 7.31 -5.50
CA ALA A 147 15.82 7.76 -6.82
C ALA A 147 15.54 6.56 -7.72
N ARG A 148 16.46 5.59 -7.72
CA ARG A 148 16.28 4.34 -8.46
C ARG A 148 15.06 3.54 -8.01
N VAL A 149 14.77 3.49 -6.70
CA VAL A 149 13.56 2.84 -6.17
C VAL A 149 12.30 3.55 -6.62
N ALA A 150 12.28 4.89 -6.59
CA ALA A 150 11.14 5.68 -7.05
C ALA A 150 10.92 5.50 -8.56
N GLU A 151 11.97 5.55 -9.38
CA GLU A 151 11.90 5.27 -10.81
C GLU A 151 11.41 3.83 -11.10
N THR A 152 11.90 2.84 -10.34
CA THR A 152 11.44 1.46 -10.43
C THR A 152 9.94 1.35 -10.12
N LEU A 153 9.46 2.07 -9.11
CA LEU A 153 8.03 2.12 -8.78
C LEU A 153 7.23 2.77 -9.91
N VAL A 154 7.67 3.93 -10.42
CA VAL A 154 6.96 4.65 -11.48
C VAL A 154 6.85 3.77 -12.73
N ASN A 155 7.95 3.14 -13.16
CA ASN A 155 7.95 2.30 -14.35
C ASN A 155 7.22 0.97 -14.15
N GLY A 156 7.34 0.34 -12.98
CA GLY A 156 6.79 -0.99 -12.73
C GLY A 156 5.35 -1.02 -12.19
N TYR A 157 4.86 0.11 -11.66
CA TYR A 157 3.53 0.21 -11.07
C TYR A 157 2.69 1.31 -11.72
N VAL A 158 3.14 2.57 -11.65
CA VAL A 158 2.35 3.72 -12.12
C VAL A 158 2.03 3.58 -13.61
N LYS A 159 3.04 3.35 -14.44
CA LYS A 159 2.85 3.17 -15.90
C LYS A 159 2.00 1.96 -16.28
N LYS A 160 1.93 0.96 -15.41
CA LYS A 160 1.27 -0.31 -15.71
C LYS A 160 -0.20 -0.33 -15.26
N TYR A 161 -0.47 0.21 -14.07
CA TYR A 161 -1.75 -0.01 -13.41
C TYR A 161 -2.60 1.24 -13.21
N PHE A 162 -2.04 2.43 -13.45
CA PHE A 162 -2.86 3.64 -13.49
C PHE A 162 -3.60 3.72 -14.84
N HIS A 163 -4.78 4.34 -14.85
CA HIS A 163 -5.63 4.42 -16.04
C HIS A 163 -5.06 5.32 -17.12
N ASN A 164 -4.48 6.46 -16.74
CA ASN A 164 -3.89 7.42 -17.66
C ASN A 164 -2.45 7.77 -17.27
N PRO A 165 -1.50 6.81 -17.40
CA PRO A 165 -0.15 6.98 -16.91
C PRO A 165 0.65 8.08 -17.63
N GLU A 166 0.31 8.40 -18.87
CA GLU A 166 0.97 9.46 -19.65
C GLU A 166 0.64 10.86 -19.12
N SER A 167 -0.48 11.00 -18.41
CA SER A 167 -0.84 12.25 -17.73
C SER A 167 -0.08 12.47 -16.42
N VAL A 168 0.71 11.49 -15.96
CA VAL A 168 1.39 11.55 -14.66
C VAL A 168 2.81 12.07 -14.81
N ALA A 169 3.07 13.22 -14.19
CA ALA A 169 4.42 13.75 -14.05
C ALA A 169 5.05 13.26 -12.73
N PHE A 170 6.32 12.89 -12.78
CA PHE A 170 7.11 12.55 -11.60
C PHE A 170 8.22 13.58 -11.36
N ASP A 171 8.10 14.33 -10.27
CA ASP A 171 9.17 15.18 -9.77
C ASP A 171 10.19 14.33 -9.00
N SER A 172 11.28 13.97 -9.67
CA SER A 172 12.35 13.14 -9.10
C SER A 172 13.16 13.82 -8.00
N LYS A 173 13.03 15.14 -7.81
CA LYS A 173 13.70 15.89 -6.74
C LYS A 173 12.87 15.90 -5.47
N ARG A 174 11.55 16.07 -5.56
CA ARG A 174 10.64 16.08 -4.41
C ARG A 174 10.01 14.72 -4.10
N PHE A 175 10.13 13.75 -5.02
CA PHE A 175 9.35 12.52 -5.04
C PHE A 175 7.85 12.80 -4.93
N VAL A 176 7.37 13.58 -5.89
CA VAL A 176 5.96 13.94 -5.99
C VAL A 176 5.44 13.46 -7.34
N LEU A 177 4.26 12.85 -7.32
CA LEU A 177 3.49 12.54 -8.52
C LEU A 177 2.40 13.59 -8.64
N SER A 178 2.14 14.05 -9.86
CA SER A 178 1.02 14.93 -10.18
C SER A 178 0.35 14.49 -11.47
N SER A 179 -0.92 14.83 -11.64
CA SER A 179 -1.62 14.69 -12.92
C SER A 179 -2.50 15.90 -13.16
N GLU A 180 -2.59 16.28 -14.42
CA GLU A 180 -3.51 17.32 -14.89
C GLU A 180 -4.96 16.79 -14.97
N THR A 181 -5.15 15.47 -14.90
CA THR A 181 -6.46 14.80 -15.01
C THR A 181 -6.97 14.32 -13.65
N ASP A 182 -8.30 14.24 -13.51
CA ASP A 182 -8.95 13.68 -12.31
C ASP A 182 -8.99 12.14 -12.31
N GLU A 183 -8.70 11.50 -13.45
CA GLU A 183 -8.78 10.04 -13.67
C GLU A 183 -7.80 9.23 -12.80
N MET A 184 -6.83 9.92 -12.20
CA MET A 184 -5.76 9.32 -11.42
C MET A 184 -6.12 9.12 -9.94
N GLY A 185 -7.27 9.65 -9.51
CA GLY A 185 -7.76 9.53 -8.14
C GLY A 185 -6.95 10.34 -7.11
N PHE A 186 -6.15 11.31 -7.55
CA PHE A 186 -5.45 12.22 -6.64
C PHE A 186 -6.47 13.13 -5.92
N GLU A 187 -6.41 13.16 -4.59
CA GLU A 187 -7.35 13.96 -3.80
C GLU A 187 -6.98 15.45 -3.88
N LYS A 188 -7.92 16.26 -4.37
CA LYS A 188 -7.69 17.69 -4.60
C LYS A 188 -8.07 18.58 -3.42
N ASP A 189 -8.74 18.04 -2.41
CA ASP A 189 -9.16 18.79 -1.23
C ASP A 189 -8.48 18.29 0.06
N TYR A 190 -7.45 19.02 0.49
CA TYR A 190 -6.75 18.74 1.75
C TYR A 190 -7.69 18.73 2.97
N ARG A 191 -8.82 19.44 2.96
CA ARG A 191 -9.75 19.50 4.10
C ARG A 191 -10.51 18.18 4.29
N GLN A 192 -10.68 17.41 3.23
CA GLN A 192 -11.35 16.10 3.26
C GLN A 192 -10.40 14.98 3.65
N LEU A 193 -9.08 15.23 3.64
CA LEU A 193 -8.07 14.23 3.95
C LEU A 193 -7.99 13.91 5.45
N PRO A 194 -7.99 12.62 5.83
CA PRO A 194 -7.76 12.19 7.20
C PRO A 194 -6.42 12.71 7.76
N ARG A 195 -6.48 13.38 8.92
CA ARG A 195 -5.32 13.95 9.60
C ARG A 195 -4.43 12.89 10.25
N ALA A 196 -3.12 13.16 10.25
CA ALA A 196 -2.15 12.44 11.06
C ALA A 196 -2.34 12.82 12.54
N LYS A 197 -1.99 11.89 13.45
CA LYS A 197 -1.97 12.19 14.90
C LYS A 197 -0.89 13.21 15.25
N ARG A 198 0.26 13.16 14.55
CA ARG A 198 1.38 14.06 14.79
C ARG A 198 1.26 15.32 13.95
N HIS A 199 1.30 16.49 14.61
CA HIS A 199 1.13 17.78 13.96
C HIS A 199 2.19 18.03 12.87
N ASN A 200 3.46 17.72 13.14
CA ASN A 200 4.55 17.90 12.17
C ASN A 200 4.33 17.16 10.84
N VAL A 201 3.62 16.01 10.85
CA VAL A 201 3.28 15.29 9.61
C VAL A 201 2.22 16.06 8.82
N ASN A 202 1.20 16.61 9.49
CA ASN A 202 0.18 17.43 8.82
C ASN A 202 0.84 18.67 8.18
N SER A 203 1.71 19.37 8.92
CA SER A 203 2.44 20.52 8.40
C SER A 203 3.34 20.15 7.23
N PHE A 204 4.08 19.04 7.33
CA PHE A 204 4.93 18.53 6.26
C PHE A 204 4.14 18.36 4.96
N VAL A 205 2.98 17.69 5.01
CA VAL A 205 2.13 17.50 3.82
C VAL A 205 1.70 18.83 3.24
N MET A 206 1.17 19.75 4.07
CA MET A 206 0.72 21.06 3.61
C MET A 206 1.83 21.90 2.95
N THR A 207 3.09 21.67 3.32
CA THR A 207 4.24 22.39 2.76
C THR A 207 4.90 21.69 1.58
N TRP A 208 4.82 20.36 1.50
CA TRP A 208 5.60 19.56 0.55
C TRP A 208 4.88 19.38 -0.79
N ILE A 209 3.56 19.30 -0.75
CA ILE A 209 2.70 19.06 -1.91
C ILE A 209 1.62 20.13 -2.04
N ASP A 210 1.23 20.37 -3.28
CA ASP A 210 0.06 21.17 -3.65
C ASP A 210 -1.12 20.23 -3.94
N THR A 211 -1.94 19.95 -2.92
CA THR A 211 -3.10 19.07 -3.08
C THR A 211 -4.09 19.63 -4.10
N GLU A 212 -4.24 20.96 -4.20
CA GLU A 212 -5.20 21.56 -5.14
C GLU A 212 -4.84 21.24 -6.60
N LYS A 213 -3.55 21.00 -6.87
CA LYS A 213 -3.04 20.51 -8.16
C LYS A 213 -3.00 18.99 -8.30
N GLY A 214 -3.56 18.23 -7.34
CA GLY A 214 -3.54 16.77 -7.37
C GLY A 214 -2.13 16.19 -7.19
N GLU A 215 -1.30 16.79 -6.33
CA GLU A 215 0.01 16.24 -5.99
C GLU A 215 -0.08 15.16 -4.89
N ASP A 216 0.67 14.07 -5.06
CA ASP A 216 0.80 12.95 -4.11
C ASP A 216 2.28 12.69 -3.79
N ILE A 217 2.59 12.38 -2.53
CA ILE A 217 3.97 12.07 -2.11
C ILE A 217 4.30 10.61 -2.39
N LEU A 218 5.39 10.37 -3.12
CA LEU A 218 6.02 9.06 -3.23
C LEU A 218 7.06 8.91 -2.11
N GLN A 219 6.72 8.14 -1.10
CA GLN A 219 7.65 7.82 -0.01
C GLN A 219 8.41 6.53 -0.30
N VAL A 220 9.70 6.51 0.03
CA VAL A 220 10.57 5.35 -0.01
C VAL A 220 11.10 5.08 1.39
N GLY A 221 11.03 3.84 1.84
CA GLY A 221 11.57 3.40 3.12
C GLY A 221 12.22 2.04 3.02
N ILE A 222 12.77 1.56 4.13
CA ILE A 222 13.33 0.22 4.23
C ILE A 222 12.53 -0.55 5.26
N PHE A 223 12.04 -1.72 4.86
CA PHE A 223 11.51 -2.71 5.78
C PHE A 223 12.62 -3.72 6.11
N ASN A 224 12.83 -4.01 7.39
CA ASN A 224 13.86 -4.93 7.87
C ASN A 224 13.40 -5.69 9.14
N THR A 225 14.27 -6.54 9.68
CA THR A 225 14.00 -7.32 10.91
C THR A 225 13.52 -6.47 12.08
N TRP A 226 14.09 -5.27 12.27
CA TRP A 226 13.71 -4.39 13.38
C TRP A 226 12.28 -3.86 13.23
N VAL A 227 11.91 -3.46 12.00
CA VAL A 227 10.54 -3.06 11.68
C VAL A 227 9.59 -4.24 11.89
N ALA A 228 9.92 -5.42 11.34
CA ALA A 228 9.10 -6.62 11.50
C ALA A 228 8.84 -6.95 12.98
N PHE A 229 9.89 -6.91 13.80
CA PHE A 229 9.81 -7.14 15.24
C PHE A 229 8.92 -6.11 15.95
N LYS A 230 9.10 -4.82 15.67
CA LYS A 230 8.25 -3.75 16.21
C LYS A 230 6.79 -3.94 15.84
N THR A 231 6.52 -4.25 14.57
CA THR A 231 5.19 -4.52 14.06
C THR A 231 4.55 -5.71 14.78
N TRP A 232 5.28 -6.81 14.99
CA TRP A 232 4.79 -7.97 15.74
C TRP A 232 4.43 -7.64 17.18
N ILE A 233 5.26 -6.88 17.89
CA ILE A 233 4.94 -6.44 19.27
C ILE A 233 3.64 -5.61 19.26
N GLN A 234 3.53 -4.64 18.36
CA GLN A 234 2.35 -3.78 18.28
C GLN A 234 1.06 -4.56 18.01
N ILE A 235 1.11 -5.55 17.12
CA ILE A 235 -0.05 -6.41 16.84
C ILE A 235 -0.41 -7.27 18.03
N SER A 236 0.59 -7.88 18.69
CA SER A 236 0.35 -8.71 19.87
C SER A 236 -0.31 -7.90 20.98
N LEU A 237 0.16 -6.67 21.23
CA LEU A 237 -0.47 -5.74 22.16
C LEU A 237 -1.89 -5.37 21.71
N TYR A 238 -2.09 -5.10 20.42
CA TYR A 238 -3.40 -4.76 19.88
C TYR A 238 -4.41 -5.91 20.02
N ARG A 239 -3.99 -7.15 19.75
CA ARG A 239 -4.80 -8.36 19.95
C ARG A 239 -5.14 -8.57 21.42
N LEU A 240 -4.18 -8.33 22.32
CA LEU A 240 -4.42 -8.39 23.75
C LEU A 240 -5.46 -7.37 24.20
N ILE A 241 -5.36 -6.12 23.73
CA ILE A 241 -6.34 -5.06 24.00
C ILE A 241 -7.72 -5.50 23.49
N LEU A 242 -7.82 -5.99 22.25
CA LEU A 242 -9.08 -6.47 21.68
C LEU A 242 -9.70 -7.62 22.50
N MET A 243 -8.87 -8.57 22.98
CA MET A 243 -9.31 -9.67 23.84
C MET A 243 -9.86 -9.18 25.19
N ILE A 244 -9.27 -8.13 25.76
CA ILE A 244 -9.71 -7.56 27.05
C ILE A 244 -10.97 -6.69 26.87
N SER A 245 -11.15 -6.07 25.70
CA SER A 245 -12.23 -5.11 25.45
C SER A 245 -13.55 -5.70 24.90
N SER A 246 -13.59 -6.98 24.50
CA SER A 246 -14.78 -7.70 24.00
C SER A 246 -15.69 -6.98 22.97
N GLY A 247 -15.40 -7.20 21.68
CA GLY A 247 -16.20 -6.94 20.46
C GLY A 247 -15.49 -7.59 19.25
N PRO A 248 -16.17 -7.87 18.11
CA PRO A 248 -15.99 -9.06 17.26
C PRO A 248 -14.55 -9.41 16.86
N ALA A 249 -14.25 -10.72 16.82
CA ALA A 249 -12.92 -11.25 16.53
C ALA A 249 -12.59 -11.21 15.03
N TYR A 250 -11.74 -10.28 14.62
CA TYR A 250 -11.27 -10.18 13.23
C TYR A 250 -10.20 -11.23 12.91
N GLN A 251 -10.39 -11.96 11.81
CA GLN A 251 -9.41 -12.92 11.28
C GLN A 251 -8.77 -12.38 10.00
N THR A 252 -7.47 -12.62 9.84
CA THR A 252 -6.70 -12.32 8.62
C THR A 252 -6.33 -13.63 7.96
N LYS A 253 -6.66 -13.79 6.67
CA LYS A 253 -6.12 -14.87 5.83
C LYS A 253 -5.08 -14.27 4.89
N GLU A 254 -3.89 -14.87 4.88
CA GLU A 254 -2.78 -14.50 4.02
C GLU A 254 -2.71 -15.50 2.86
N ALA A 255 -2.77 -15.03 1.61
CA ALA A 255 -2.51 -15.85 0.42
C ALA A 255 -1.27 -15.28 -0.30
N VAL A 256 -0.34 -16.16 -0.66
CA VAL A 256 0.86 -15.79 -1.42
C VAL A 256 0.76 -16.41 -2.82
N THR A 257 0.65 -15.57 -3.83
CA THR A 257 0.76 -15.94 -5.24
C THR A 257 2.16 -15.59 -5.73
N GLU A 258 3.08 -16.55 -5.74
CA GLU A 258 4.27 -16.45 -6.58
C GLU A 258 4.67 -17.85 -7.06
N GLN A 259 4.88 -18.01 -8.37
CA GLN A 259 5.65 -19.12 -8.91
C GLN A 259 7.13 -18.73 -8.89
N SER A 260 7.96 -19.64 -8.40
CA SER A 260 9.42 -19.52 -8.49
C SER A 260 9.83 -19.62 -9.96
N THR A 261 10.29 -18.52 -10.55
CA THR A 261 11.19 -18.61 -11.70
C THR A 261 12.58 -18.95 -11.19
N GLU A 262 12.79 -20.20 -10.79
CA GLU A 262 14.11 -20.83 -10.85
C GLU A 262 14.15 -21.64 -12.14
N GLY A 263 14.98 -21.22 -13.10
CA GLY A 263 15.23 -21.96 -14.33
C GLY A 263 15.40 -21.09 -15.57
N ALA A 264 16.56 -20.43 -15.68
CA ALA A 264 17.35 -20.22 -16.90
C ALA A 264 18.61 -19.42 -16.55
#